data_AF-A0A257YFM7-F1
#
_entry.id   AF-A0A257YFM7-F1
#
_cell.length_a   1.000
_cell.length_b   1.000
_cell.length_c   1.000
_cell.angle_alpha   90.00
_cell.angle_beta   90.00
_cell.angle_gamma   90.00
#
_symmetry.space_group_name_H-M   'P 1'
#
loop_
_entity.id
_entity.type
_entity.pdbx_description
1 polymer ?
#
loop_
_entity_poly.entity_id
_entity_poly.type
_entity_poly.pdbx_seq_one_letter_code
_entity_poly.pdbx_strand_id
1 'polypeptide(L)'
;MLEQLLPYVGWAIGGTVFVSVAGILAAVHNTRLKIKHGYPLEGMWGQSLKPGMTSEATERVKLLTQENAQLRAEIGSLQDRLINVERIVTDGGYRLGHEIERLRDKEGHVQ
;
A
#
# COMPACT_ATOMS: atom_id res chain seq x y z
N MET A 1 13.22 57.14 37.17
CA MET A 1 12.58 56.04 36.42
C MET A 1 13.59 55.02 35.91
N LEU A 2 14.69 55.41 35.24
CA LEU A 2 15.68 54.44 34.70
C LEU A 2 16.45 53.62 35.75
N GLU A 3 16.75 54.18 36.93
CA GLU A 3 17.45 53.41 37.99
C GLU A 3 16.63 52.27 38.59
N GLN A 4 15.29 52.31 38.47
CA GLN A 4 14.42 51.23 38.93
C GLN A 4 14.42 50.03 37.97
N LEU A 5 14.79 50.23 36.69
CA LEU A 5 14.83 49.17 35.67
C LEU A 5 16.20 48.48 35.61
N LEU A 6 17.29 49.17 35.98
CA LEU A 6 18.66 48.63 36.02
C LEU A 6 18.79 47.23 36.65
N PRO A 7 18.18 46.92 37.82
CA PRO A 7 18.29 45.60 38.45
C PRO A 7 17.51 44.50 37.71
N TYR A 8 16.48 44.85 36.94
CA TYR A 8 15.66 43.88 36.19
C TYR A 8 16.20 43.59 34.79
N VAL A 9 17.09 44.45 34.26
CA VAL A 9 17.70 44.26 32.93
C VAL A 9 18.44 42.92 32.83
N GLY A 10 19.17 42.51 33.87
CA GLY A 10 19.87 41.22 33.89
C GLY A 10 18.91 40.02 33.81
N TRP A 11 17.81 40.07 34.57
CA TRP A 11 16.77 39.04 34.56
C TRP A 11 16.00 39.03 33.24
N ALA A 12 15.74 40.19 32.65
CA ALA A 12 15.08 40.30 31.35
C ALA A 12 15.93 39.66 30.25
N ILE A 13 17.24 39.98 30.20
CA ILE A 13 18.18 39.37 29.24
C ILE A 13 18.27 37.86 29.44
N GLY A 14 18.44 37.41 30.69
CA GLY A 14 18.48 35.99 31.02
C GLY A 14 17.21 35.25 30.62
N GLY A 15 16.05 35.85 30.87
CA GLY A 15 14.75 35.30 30.48
C GLY A 15 14.60 35.18 28.96
N THR A 16 14.97 36.22 28.21
CA THR A 16 14.91 36.19 26.74
C THR A 16 15.83 35.12 26.15
N VAL A 17 17.05 34.99 26.66
CA VAL A 17 18.00 33.97 26.20
C VAL A 17 17.47 32.57 26.51
N PHE A 18 16.96 32.36 27.72
CA PHE A 18 16.43 31.06 28.13
C PHE A 18 15.24 30.61 27.28
N VAL A 19 14.27 31.51 27.04
CA VAL A 19 13.10 31.21 26.20
C VAL A 19 13.52 30.91 24.76
N SER A 20 14.51 31.63 24.23
CA SER A 20 15.03 31.40 22.88
C SER A 20 15.65 30.01 22.74
N VAL A 21 16.51 29.62 23.69
CA VAL A 21 17.16 28.31 23.69
C VAL A 21 16.13 27.19 23.87
N ALA A 22 15.19 27.34 24.80
CA ALA A 22 14.12 26.38 25.03
C ALA A 22 13.24 26.18 23.78
N GLY A 23 12.93 27.25 23.05
CA GLY A 23 12.16 27.19 21.81
C GLY A 23 12.86 26.40 20.71
N ILE A 24 14.17 26.60 20.53
CA ILE A 24 14.96 25.85 19.54
C ILE A 24 15.02 24.37 19.91
N LEU A 25 15.27 24.05 21.19
CA LEU A 25 15.30 22.67 21.67
C LEU A 25 13.95 21.97 21.50
N ALA A 26 12.85 22.66 21.80
CA ALA A 26 11.50 22.14 21.59
C ALA A 26 11.21 21.87 20.11
N ALA A 27 11.61 22.78 19.21
CA ALA A 27 11.44 22.61 17.77
C ALA A 27 12.24 21.41 17.23
N VAL A 28 13.52 21.27 17.61
CA VAL A 28 14.35 20.13 17.22
C VAL A 28 13.80 18.82 17.79
N HIS A 29 13.37 18.82 19.05
CA HIS A 29 12.79 17.64 19.67
C HIS A 29 11.49 17.20 18.97
N ASN A 30 10.61 18.14 18.63
CA ASN A 30 9.38 17.86 17.88
C ASN A 30 9.69 17.27 16.50
N THR A 31 10.63 17.87 15.76
CA THR A 31 11.07 17.33 14.45
C THR A 31 11.65 15.92 14.60
N ARG A 32 12.43 15.66 15.65
CA ARG A 32 12.97 14.32 15.92
C ARG A 32 11.88 13.30 16.22
N LEU A 33 10.84 13.68 16.95
CA LEU A 33 9.67 12.82 17.20
C LEU A 33 8.91 12.54 15.91
N LYS A 34 8.66 13.55 15.07
CA LYS A 34 7.99 13.38 13.77
C LYS A 34 8.75 12.42 12.85
N ILE A 35 10.07 12.54 12.79
CA ILE A 35 10.93 11.62 12.02
C ILE A 35 10.82 10.19 12.55
N LYS A 36 10.92 9.98 13.87
CA LYS A 36 10.83 8.65 14.48
C LYS A 36 9.47 7.98 14.27
N HIS A 37 8.39 8.76 14.22
CA HIS A 37 7.04 8.25 14.00
C HIS A 37 6.61 8.24 12.53
N GLY A 38 7.52 8.57 11.60
CA GLY A 38 7.27 8.47 10.16
C GLY A 38 6.30 9.52 9.61
N TYR A 39 6.08 10.63 10.31
CA TYR A 39 5.30 11.75 9.77
C TYR A 39 6.07 12.42 8.62
N PRO A 40 5.39 12.82 7.53
CA PRO A 40 6.04 13.54 6.44
C PRO A 40 6.64 14.84 6.99
N LEU A 41 7.92 15.07 6.70
CA LEU A 41 8.57 16.32 7.05
C LEU A 41 8.04 17.39 6.10
N GLU A 42 7.23 18.31 6.62
CA GLU A 42 6.82 19.47 5.85
C GLU A 42 7.99 20.46 5.77
N GLY A 43 8.44 20.77 4.55
CA GLY A 43 9.36 21.87 4.32
C GLY A 43 8.69 23.22 4.63
N MET A 44 9.50 24.27 4.76
CA MET A 44 9.04 25.62 5.12
C MET A 44 8.04 26.25 4.13
N TRP A 45 7.76 25.59 3.00
CA TRP A 45 6.85 26.02 1.94
C TRP A 45 5.78 24.96 1.59
N GLY A 46 5.39 24.11 2.55
CA GLY A 46 4.29 23.15 2.37
C GLY A 46 4.59 21.99 1.41
N GLN A 47 5.82 21.88 0.92
CA GLN A 47 6.30 20.68 0.23
C GLN A 47 6.55 19.61 1.28
N SER A 48 5.73 18.55 1.28
CA SER A 48 6.07 17.34 2.02
C SER A 48 7.38 16.80 1.44
N LEU A 49 8.48 17.00 2.16
CA LEU A 49 9.67 16.20 2.01
C LEU A 49 9.27 14.82 2.53
N LYS A 50 8.56 14.04 1.70
CA LYS A 50 8.59 12.59 1.85
C LYS A 50 10.08 12.26 1.84
N PRO A 51 10.66 11.77 2.96
CA PRO A 51 12.03 11.29 2.91
C PRO A 51 12.01 10.28 1.77
N GLY A 52 12.77 10.61 0.71
CA GLY A 52 12.60 10.01 -0.60
C GLY A 52 12.48 8.51 -0.43
N MET A 53 11.48 7.92 -1.09
CA MET A 53 11.38 6.49 -1.38
C MET A 53 12.73 5.85 -1.11
N THR A 54 12.91 5.28 0.09
CA THR A 54 14.18 4.67 0.44
C THR A 54 14.44 3.65 -0.67
N SER A 55 15.66 3.54 -1.19
CA SER A 55 15.97 2.59 -2.28
C SER A 55 15.30 1.22 -2.03
N GLU A 56 15.24 0.84 -0.77
CA GLU A 56 14.54 -0.32 -0.21
C GLU A 56 13.01 -0.33 -0.39
N ALA A 57 12.29 0.78 -0.21
CA ALA A 57 10.86 0.89 -0.47
C ALA A 57 10.54 0.80 -1.98
N THR A 58 11.36 1.43 -2.83
CA THR A 58 11.23 1.27 -4.29
C THR A 58 11.52 -0.16 -4.73
N GLU A 59 12.53 -0.80 -4.13
CA GLU A 59 12.87 -2.19 -4.38
C GLU A 59 11.74 -3.14 -3.95
N ARG A 60 11.16 -2.94 -2.76
CA ARG A 60 9.97 -3.68 -2.32
C ARG A 60 8.78 -3.50 -3.26
N VAL A 61 8.51 -2.28 -3.72
CA VAL A 61 7.43 -2.03 -4.69
C VAL A 61 7.71 -2.75 -6.01
N LYS A 62 8.97 -2.79 -6.46
CA LYS A 62 9.37 -3.53 -7.66
C LYS A 62 9.18 -5.04 -7.49
N LEU A 63 9.60 -5.60 -6.35
CA LEU A 63 9.39 -7.02 -6.02
C LEU A 63 7.91 -7.37 -5.95
N LEU A 64 7.09 -6.59 -5.23
CA LEU A 64 5.64 -6.78 -5.15
C LEU A 64 4.98 -6.66 -6.52
N THR A 65 5.44 -5.76 -7.40
CA THR A 65 4.92 -5.64 -8.77
C THR A 65 5.24 -6.89 -9.60
N GLN A 66 6.41 -7.48 -9.41
CA GLN A 66 6.80 -8.74 -10.06
C GLN A 66 5.96 -9.92 -9.55
N GLU A 67 5.75 -10.02 -8.22
CA GLU A 67 4.88 -11.04 -7.63
C GLU A 67 3.44 -10.91 -8.14
N ASN A 68 2.91 -9.69 -8.24
CA ASN A 68 1.59 -9.45 -8.82
C ASN A 68 1.51 -9.86 -10.30
N ALA A 69 2.56 -9.62 -11.08
CA ALA A 69 2.60 -10.07 -12.48
C ALA A 69 2.62 -11.60 -12.58
N GLN A 70 3.37 -12.28 -11.72
CA GLN A 70 3.41 -13.74 -11.65
C GLN A 70 2.06 -14.33 -11.24
N LEU A 71 1.43 -13.80 -10.19
CA LEU A 71 0.11 -14.24 -9.73
C LEU A 71 -0.95 -14.07 -10.82
N ARG A 72 -0.91 -12.97 -11.58
CA ARG A 72 -1.83 -12.76 -12.70
C ARG A 72 -1.61 -13.78 -13.82
N ALA A 73 -0.37 -14.15 -14.11
CA ALA A 73 -0.06 -15.20 -15.08
C ALA A 73 -0.56 -16.58 -14.60
N GLU A 74 -0.37 -16.90 -13.31
CA GLU A 74 -0.87 -18.14 -12.71
C GLU A 74 -2.40 -18.21 -12.75
N ILE A 75 -3.09 -17.12 -12.39
CA ILE A 75 -4.55 -17.02 -12.49
C ILE A 75 -5.02 -17.20 -13.94
N GLY A 76 -4.33 -16.62 -14.92
CA GLY A 76 -4.62 -16.83 -16.34
C GLY A 76 -4.51 -18.31 -16.74
N SER A 77 -3.46 -19.00 -16.29
CA SER A 77 -3.29 -20.44 -16.57
C SER A 77 -4.39 -21.31 -15.95
N LEU A 78 -4.88 -20.92 -14.77
CA LEU A 78 -6.00 -21.61 -14.12
C LEU A 78 -7.31 -21.35 -14.87
N GLN A 79 -7.53 -20.13 -15.36
CA GLN A 79 -8.69 -19.79 -16.18
C GLN A 79 -8.75 -20.63 -17.46
N ASP A 80 -7.63 -20.75 -18.19
CA ASP A 80 -7.57 -21.58 -19.41
C ASP A 80 -7.91 -23.05 -19.14
N ARG A 81 -7.48 -23.57 -17.99
CA ARG A 81 -7.81 -24.94 -17.56
C ARG A 81 -9.28 -25.06 -17.18
N LEU A 82 -9.84 -24.07 -16.49
CA LEU A 82 -11.27 -24.05 -16.15
C LEU A 82 -12.14 -24.02 -17.40
N ILE A 83 -11.78 -23.21 -18.41
CA ILE A 83 -12.48 -23.19 -19.72
C ILE A 83 -12.42 -24.56 -20.39
N ASN A 84 -11.26 -25.22 -20.37
CA ASN A 84 -11.13 -26.58 -20.90
C ASN A 84 -12.02 -27.59 -20.15
N VAL A 85 -12.07 -27.51 -18.82
CA VAL A 85 -12.94 -28.37 -18.00
C VAL A 85 -14.42 -28.09 -18.28
N GLU A 86 -14.81 -26.82 -18.35
CA GLU A 86 -16.18 -26.40 -18.69
C GLU A 86 -16.61 -26.97 -20.05
N ARG A 87 -15.73 -26.90 -21.05
CA ARG A 87 -15.97 -27.49 -22.37
C ARG A 87 -16.15 -29.00 -22.30
N ILE A 88 -15.29 -29.72 -21.57
CA ILE A 88 -15.40 -31.18 -21.43
C ILE A 88 -16.73 -31.59 -20.77
N VAL A 89 -17.09 -30.92 -19.68
CA VAL A 89 -18.31 -31.23 -18.92
C VAL A 89 -19.56 -30.91 -19.77
N THR A 90 -19.55 -29.76 -20.46
CA THR A 90 -20.67 -29.33 -21.29
C THR A 90 -20.81 -30.20 -22.54
N ASP A 91 -19.75 -30.34 -23.34
CA ASP A 91 -19.78 -31.12 -24.60
C ASP A 91 -20.00 -32.62 -24.33
N GLY A 92 -19.47 -33.14 -23.22
CA GLY A 92 -19.63 -34.53 -22.81
C GLY A 92 -21.08 -34.86 -22.40
N GLY A 93 -21.71 -33.98 -21.62
CA GLY A 93 -23.10 -34.15 -21.17
C GLY A 93 -24.10 -34.18 -22.33
N TYR A 94 -23.98 -33.25 -23.28
CA TYR A 94 -24.86 -33.23 -24.45
C TYR A 94 -24.66 -34.45 -25.36
N ARG A 95 -23.40 -34.85 -25.59
CA ARG A 95 -23.10 -36.02 -26.45
C ARG A 95 -23.64 -37.31 -25.86
N LEU A 96 -23.42 -37.54 -24.57
CA LEU A 96 -23.93 -38.73 -23.87
C LEU A 96 -25.46 -38.77 -23.91
N GLY A 97 -26.13 -37.65 -23.66
CA GLY A 97 -27.60 -37.58 -23.74
C GLY A 97 -28.14 -37.93 -25.13
N HIS A 98 -27.52 -37.40 -26.19
CA HIS A 98 -27.88 -37.74 -27.57
C HIS A 98 -27.60 -39.21 -27.90
N GLU A 99 -26.52 -39.77 -27.38
CA GLU A 99 -26.15 -41.16 -27.61
C GLU A 99 -27.11 -42.12 -26.88
N ILE A 100 -27.54 -41.78 -25.67
CA ILE A 100 -28.60 -42.51 -24.93
C ILE A 100 -29.92 -42.48 -25.70
N GLU A 101 -30.34 -41.31 -26.20
CA GLU A 101 -31.59 -41.17 -26.97
C GLU A 101 -31.56 -42.05 -28.22
N ARG A 102 -30.45 -42.04 -28.97
CA ARG A 102 -30.27 -42.87 -30.16
C ARG A 102 -30.33 -44.37 -29.86
N LEU A 103 -29.78 -44.81 -28.72
CA LEU A 103 -29.85 -46.20 -28.30
C LEU A 103 -31.29 -46.59 -27.93
N ARG A 104 -32.02 -45.71 -27.22
CA ARG A 104 -33.42 -45.91 -26.85
C ARG A 104 -34.35 -46.02 -28.07
N ASP A 105 -34.20 -45.13 -29.05
CA ASP A 105 -34.97 -45.20 -30.30
C ASP A 105 -34.68 -46.50 -31.06
N LYS A 106 -33.41 -46.93 -31.12
CA LYS A 106 -33.03 -48.19 -31.77
C LYS A 106 -33.68 -49.41 -31.11
N GLU A 107 -33.76 -49.47 -29.78
CA GLU A 107 -34.45 -50.55 -29.07
C GLU A 107 -35.98 -50.50 -29.29
N GLY A 108 -36.57 -49.31 -29.33
CA GLY A 108 -38.00 -49.12 -29.58
C GLY A 108 -38.46 -49.53 -30.99
N HIS A 109 -37.56 -49.55 -31.96
CA HIS A 109 -37.82 -49.95 -33.35
C HIS A 109 -37.58 -51.43 -33.66
N VAL A 110 -37.30 -52.29 -32.66
CA VAL A 110 -37.03 -53.75 -32.83
C VAL A 110 -38.27 -54.61 -32.52
N GLN A 111 -39.50 -54.08 -32.69
CA GLN A 111 -40.75 -54.86 -32.60
C GLN A 111 -41.49 -54.91 -33.93
#